data_AF-A0A8H6LW23-F1
#
_entry.id   AF-A0A8H6LW23-F1
#
_cell.length_a   1.000
_cell.length_b   1.000
_cell.length_c   1.000
_cell.angle_alpha   90.00
_cell.angle_beta   90.00
_cell.angle_gamma   90.00
#
_symmetry.space_group_name_H-M   'P 1'
#
loop_
_entity.id
_entity.type
_entity.pdbx_description
1 polymer ?
#
loop_
_entity_poly.entity_id
_entity_poly.type
_entity_poly.pdbx_seq_one_letter_code
_entity_poly.pdbx_strand_id
1 'polypeptide(L)'
;MPFKLEPNDFDADQEVLSGPELESTIAVLGDICSSVTNGGSQAGREKLKELVEKLKARLNDPSAPFDLSDFDLLEMSNIRRNGTLDLKLSTETSETVSASRKLGSDKLWSDDFMHKHLALLFRSIDNESPGFIMAVTDAFIFRATAMLPPSHEFVLVPEDRSGPSDPCEVPQMGPGTKPGVIDYTVIVASPSHITKLQVDTYWQPILDKSEGEKIIGAFFIAVANANAPLASLGDQLNTVVLEMSARAKSLGKSHVRGALTSGTRWSFIAMDLDPNNVDAKYWVSEEIEFRAPIVGSPDVSWTSEREPSLIAAILSTWVQRSFEEFKGDEWFFTRT
;
A
#
# COMPACT_ATOMS: atom_id res chain seq x y z
N MET A 1 -9.54 -2.85 52.74
CA MET A 1 -9.23 -1.49 52.27
C MET A 1 -9.69 -1.40 50.82
N PRO A 2 -10.60 -0.50 50.44
CA PRO A 2 -10.99 -0.33 49.05
C PRO A 2 -10.02 0.66 48.37
N PHE A 3 -9.42 0.25 47.25
CA PHE A 3 -8.66 1.13 46.38
C PHE A 3 -9.65 1.99 45.59
N LYS A 4 -9.54 3.31 45.78
CA LYS A 4 -10.25 4.33 45.02
C LYS A 4 -9.33 4.69 43.84
N LEU A 5 -9.72 4.30 42.63
CA LEU A 5 -9.07 4.76 41.41
C LEU A 5 -9.58 6.18 41.13
N GLU A 6 -8.68 7.16 41.08
CA GLU A 6 -8.99 8.47 40.53
C GLU A 6 -9.00 8.40 39.00
N PRO A 7 -9.82 9.21 38.32
CA PRO A 7 -9.81 9.30 36.88
C PRO A 7 -8.50 9.97 36.43
N ASN A 8 -7.68 9.24 35.68
CA ASN A 8 -6.61 9.85 34.90
C ASN A 8 -7.24 10.67 33.78
N ASP A 9 -6.94 11.96 33.78
CA ASP A 9 -7.10 12.84 32.63
C ASP A 9 -6.32 12.24 31.46
N PHE A 10 -7.04 11.66 30.50
CA PHE A 10 -6.52 11.38 29.17
C PHE A 10 -6.49 12.72 28.43
N ASP A 11 -5.37 13.43 28.50
CA ASP A 11 -5.03 14.39 27.46
C ASP A 11 -4.86 13.57 26.17
N ALA A 12 -5.78 13.79 25.23
CA ALA A 12 -5.61 13.31 23.88
C ALA A 12 -4.45 14.09 23.28
N ASP A 13 -3.26 13.50 23.33
CA ASP A 13 -2.09 13.99 22.60
C ASP A 13 -2.50 14.09 21.12
N GLN A 14 -2.76 15.32 20.65
CA GLN A 14 -2.79 15.60 19.22
C GLN A 14 -1.40 15.23 18.69
N GLU A 15 -1.32 14.26 17.78
CA GLU A 15 -0.08 14.00 17.03
C GLU A 15 0.35 15.29 16.32
N VAL A 16 1.36 15.96 16.90
CA VAL A 16 1.97 17.14 16.31
C VAL A 16 2.95 16.66 15.25
N LEU A 17 2.61 16.88 13.98
CA LEU A 17 3.56 16.69 12.88
C LEU A 17 4.86 17.45 13.18
N SER A 18 5.98 16.74 13.22
CA SER A 18 7.30 17.32 13.52
C SER A 18 7.79 18.17 12.34
N GLY A 19 8.71 19.13 12.58
CA GLY A 19 9.23 20.03 11.54
C GLY A 19 9.65 19.32 10.22
N PRO A 20 10.41 18.20 10.28
CA PRO A 20 10.78 17.44 9.09
C PRO A 20 9.61 16.73 8.36
N GLU A 21 8.55 16.34 9.08
CA GLU A 21 7.32 15.75 8.50
C GLU A 21 6.50 16.80 7.77
N LEU A 22 6.45 18.01 8.33
CA LEU A 22 5.75 19.15 7.76
C LEU A 22 6.41 19.62 6.46
N GLU A 23 7.75 19.69 6.42
CA GLU A 23 8.50 20.05 5.20
C GLU A 23 8.30 19.03 4.06
N SER A 24 8.29 17.74 4.38
CA SER A 24 8.04 16.68 3.39
C SER A 24 6.61 16.73 2.85
N THR A 25 5.63 16.95 3.73
CA THR A 25 4.23 17.11 3.36
C THR A 25 4.03 18.34 2.47
N ILE A 26 4.72 19.45 2.77
CA ILE A 26 4.73 20.66 1.92
C ILE A 26 5.36 20.36 0.55
N ALA A 27 6.43 19.57 0.48
CA ALA A 27 7.07 19.21 -0.78
C ALA A 27 6.14 18.35 -1.66
N VAL A 28 5.56 17.28 -1.10
CA VAL A 28 4.59 16.42 -1.82
C VAL A 28 3.37 17.22 -2.26
N LEU A 29 2.81 18.05 -1.37
CA LEU A 29 1.68 18.92 -1.73
C LEU A 29 2.07 20.01 -2.72
N GLY A 30 3.33 20.45 -2.73
CA GLY A 30 3.91 21.37 -3.72
C GLY A 30 4.03 20.73 -5.11
N ASP A 31 4.45 19.47 -5.18
CA ASP A 31 4.51 18.69 -6.42
C ASP A 31 3.10 18.33 -6.92
N ILE A 32 2.17 18.02 -6.02
CA ILE A 32 0.74 17.89 -6.32
C ILE A 32 0.21 19.24 -6.83
N CYS A 33 0.52 20.36 -6.18
CA CYS A 33 0.14 21.71 -6.63
C CYS A 33 0.62 21.98 -8.05
N SER A 34 1.88 21.66 -8.32
CA SER A 34 2.54 21.90 -9.60
C SER A 34 1.94 21.03 -10.71
N SER A 35 1.62 19.77 -10.42
CA SER A 35 1.01 18.84 -11.37
C SER A 35 -0.49 19.10 -11.61
N VAL A 36 -1.22 19.65 -10.63
CA VAL A 36 -2.67 19.96 -10.71
C VAL A 36 -2.97 21.24 -11.51
N THR A 37 -1.97 22.07 -11.82
CA THR A 37 -2.15 23.36 -12.52
C THR A 37 -2.79 23.28 -13.90
N ASN A 38 -2.78 22.12 -14.56
CA ASN A 38 -3.28 21.96 -15.92
C ASN A 38 -4.75 21.53 -16.06
N GLY A 39 -5.49 21.29 -14.97
CA GLY A 39 -6.93 20.97 -15.11
C GLY A 39 -7.80 20.89 -13.87
N GLY A 40 -7.28 21.04 -12.65
CA GLY A 40 -8.12 20.93 -11.44
C GLY A 40 -9.23 21.99 -11.35
N SER A 41 -10.30 21.71 -10.60
CA SER A 41 -11.36 22.70 -10.34
C SER A 41 -10.75 23.96 -9.69
N GLN A 42 -11.26 25.15 -10.03
CA GLN A 42 -10.74 26.40 -9.44
C GLN A 42 -10.83 26.39 -7.91
N ALA A 43 -11.93 25.84 -7.37
CA ALA A 43 -12.14 25.70 -5.93
C ALA A 43 -11.11 24.77 -5.27
N GLY A 44 -10.78 23.62 -5.88
CA GLY A 44 -9.74 22.71 -5.37
C GLY A 44 -8.35 23.38 -5.34
N ARG A 45 -8.04 24.18 -6.37
CA ARG A 45 -6.78 24.94 -6.44
C ARG A 45 -6.67 26.02 -5.37
N GLU A 46 -7.77 26.71 -5.06
CA GLU A 46 -7.80 27.72 -3.99
C GLU A 46 -7.65 27.06 -2.62
N LYS A 47 -8.36 25.96 -2.36
CA LYS A 47 -8.18 25.15 -1.14
C LYS A 47 -6.75 24.62 -1.00
N LEU A 48 -6.11 24.20 -2.09
CA LEU A 48 -4.74 23.65 -2.05
C LEU A 48 -3.70 24.73 -1.77
N LYS A 49 -3.88 25.93 -2.32
CA LYS A 49 -3.06 27.10 -1.94
C LYS A 49 -3.25 27.45 -0.47
N GLU A 50 -4.48 27.45 0.03
CA GLU A 50 -4.76 27.68 1.45
C GLU A 50 -4.06 26.64 2.33
N LEU A 51 -4.13 25.36 1.98
CA LEU A 51 -3.45 24.29 2.70
C LEU A 51 -1.93 24.50 2.72
N VAL A 52 -1.32 24.80 1.57
CA VAL A 52 0.12 25.07 1.47
C VAL A 52 0.53 26.27 2.33
N GLU A 53 -0.26 27.35 2.33
CA GLU A 53 0.03 28.52 3.17
C GLU A 53 -0.16 28.22 4.66
N LYS A 54 -1.18 27.45 5.05
CA LYS A 54 -1.35 26.99 6.43
C LYS A 54 -0.21 26.09 6.90
N LEU A 55 0.28 25.20 6.05
CA LEU A 55 1.45 24.36 6.34
C LEU A 55 2.72 25.20 6.49
N LYS A 56 2.96 26.16 5.58
CA LYS A 56 4.08 27.11 5.71
C LYS A 56 3.98 27.94 6.98
N ALA A 57 2.77 28.37 7.37
CA ALA A 57 2.55 29.09 8.61
C ALA A 57 2.90 28.23 9.83
N ARG A 58 2.48 26.96 9.85
CA ARG A 58 2.86 26.00 10.91
C ARG A 58 4.37 25.70 10.94
N LEU A 59 5.03 25.72 9.78
CA LEU A 59 6.48 25.52 9.71
C LEU A 59 7.23 26.68 10.38
N ASN A 60 6.72 27.90 10.22
CA ASN A 60 7.29 29.09 10.84
C ASN A 60 6.89 29.23 12.32
N ASP A 61 5.70 28.74 12.69
CA ASP A 61 5.19 28.73 14.05
C ASP A 61 4.54 27.37 14.38
N PRO A 62 5.29 26.46 15.02
CA PRO A 62 4.78 25.14 15.39
C PRO A 62 3.55 25.15 16.30
N SER A 63 3.29 26.29 16.97
CA SER A 63 2.12 26.47 17.83
C SER A 63 0.86 26.93 17.09
N ALA A 64 0.98 27.24 15.80
CA ALA A 64 -0.17 27.59 14.98
C ALA A 64 -1.15 26.40 14.90
N PRO A 65 -2.43 26.61 15.26
CA PRO A 65 -3.43 25.55 15.15
C PRO A 65 -3.57 25.16 13.68
N PHE A 66 -3.38 23.88 13.41
CA PHE A 66 -3.45 23.32 12.07
C PHE A 66 -4.18 22.00 12.12
N ASP A 67 -5.39 22.03 11.57
CA ASP A 67 -6.25 20.88 11.44
C ASP A 67 -6.30 20.48 9.97
N LEU A 68 -5.82 19.26 9.67
CA LEU A 68 -5.92 18.67 8.34
C LEU A 68 -7.31 18.10 8.06
N SER A 69 -8.12 17.88 9.10
CA SER A 69 -9.45 17.29 8.94
C SER A 69 -10.41 18.19 8.17
N ASP A 70 -10.14 19.50 8.12
CA ASP A 70 -10.86 20.47 7.28
C ASP A 70 -10.61 20.27 5.78
N PHE A 71 -9.55 19.55 5.40
CA PHE A 71 -9.13 19.36 4.02
C PHE A 71 -9.36 17.92 3.58
N ASP A 72 -10.42 17.70 2.80
CA ASP A 72 -10.57 16.47 2.02
C ASP A 72 -9.58 16.50 0.84
N LEU A 73 -8.38 15.97 1.09
CA LEU A 73 -7.28 15.93 0.11
C LEU A 73 -7.66 15.18 -1.18
N LEU A 74 -8.57 14.19 -1.09
CA LEU A 74 -9.09 13.49 -2.26
C LEU A 74 -9.98 14.41 -3.08
N GLU A 75 -10.92 15.11 -2.44
CA GLU A 75 -11.78 16.11 -3.09
C GLU A 75 -10.94 17.19 -3.78
N MET A 76 -9.92 17.71 -3.09
CA MET A 76 -9.02 18.74 -3.62
C MET A 76 -8.22 18.27 -4.84
N SER A 77 -7.93 16.97 -4.90
CA SER A 77 -7.22 16.32 -6.00
C SER A 77 -8.16 15.77 -7.08
N ASN A 78 -9.46 16.08 -7.00
CA ASN A 78 -10.53 15.52 -7.85
C ASN A 78 -10.50 13.97 -7.90
N ILE A 79 -10.09 13.33 -6.81
CA ILE A 79 -10.11 11.87 -6.67
C ILE A 79 -11.39 11.51 -5.93
N ARG A 80 -12.20 10.61 -6.51
CA ARG A 80 -13.45 10.20 -5.90
C ARG A 80 -13.56 8.70 -5.78
N ARG A 81 -14.13 8.23 -4.68
CA ARG A 81 -14.55 6.84 -4.54
C ARG A 81 -15.71 6.59 -5.50
N ASN A 82 -15.60 5.57 -6.34
CA ASN A 82 -16.59 5.23 -7.35
C ASN A 82 -17.29 3.89 -7.06
N GLY A 83 -17.10 3.32 -5.86
CA GLY A 83 -17.78 2.11 -5.40
C GLY A 83 -16.97 1.24 -4.44
N THR A 84 -17.37 -0.02 -4.35
CA THR A 84 -16.66 -1.12 -3.66
C THR A 84 -16.23 -2.20 -4.65
N LEU A 85 -15.19 -2.95 -4.26
CA LEU A 85 -14.80 -4.19 -4.91
C LEU A 85 -15.33 -5.36 -4.08
N ASP A 86 -16.26 -6.12 -4.64
CA ASP A 86 -16.83 -7.25 -3.95
C ASP A 86 -16.12 -8.54 -4.38
N LEU A 87 -15.60 -9.27 -3.41
CA LEU A 87 -14.92 -10.54 -3.66
C LEU A 87 -15.91 -11.57 -4.20
N LYS A 88 -15.56 -12.19 -5.33
CA LYS A 88 -16.31 -13.30 -5.92
C LYS A 88 -16.04 -14.56 -5.11
N LEU A 89 -16.98 -14.96 -4.26
CA LEU A 89 -16.95 -16.24 -3.55
C LEU A 89 -17.78 -17.27 -4.34
N SER A 90 -17.20 -17.82 -5.41
CA SER A 90 -17.82 -18.86 -6.23
C SER A 90 -16.99 -20.14 -6.21
N THR A 91 -17.56 -21.23 -6.72
CA THR A 91 -16.83 -22.49 -6.98
C THR A 91 -15.64 -22.27 -7.91
N GLU A 92 -15.80 -21.41 -8.93
CA GLU A 92 -14.73 -21.05 -9.87
C GLU A 92 -13.58 -20.33 -9.16
N THR A 93 -13.86 -19.43 -8.21
CA THR A 93 -12.82 -18.79 -7.39
C THR A 93 -12.07 -19.84 -6.56
N SER A 94 -12.80 -20.79 -5.95
CA SER A 94 -12.18 -21.88 -5.17
C SER A 94 -11.29 -22.78 -6.03
N GLU A 95 -11.71 -23.10 -7.26
CA GLU A 95 -10.90 -23.82 -8.24
C GLU A 95 -9.67 -23.03 -8.66
N THR A 96 -9.82 -21.72 -8.87
CA THR A 96 -8.73 -20.81 -9.23
C THR A 96 -7.70 -20.72 -8.11
N VAL A 97 -8.13 -20.58 -6.85
CA VAL A 97 -7.24 -20.64 -5.68
C VAL A 97 -6.56 -22.01 -5.60
N SER A 98 -7.27 -23.10 -5.84
CA SER A 98 -6.69 -24.45 -5.80
C SER A 98 -5.65 -24.67 -6.90
N ALA A 99 -5.89 -24.12 -8.10
CA ALA A 99 -4.93 -24.15 -9.20
C ALA A 99 -3.69 -23.29 -8.89
N SER A 100 -3.89 -22.13 -8.27
CA SER A 100 -2.81 -21.19 -7.95
C SER A 100 -1.80 -21.78 -6.95
N ARG A 101 -2.21 -22.66 -6.03
CA ARG A 101 -1.31 -23.39 -5.10
C ARG A 101 -0.25 -24.21 -5.83
N LYS A 102 -0.57 -24.72 -7.02
CA LYS A 102 0.36 -25.52 -7.82
C LYS A 102 1.39 -24.65 -8.56
N LEU A 103 1.13 -23.35 -8.73
CA LEU A 103 2.06 -22.45 -9.39
C LEU A 103 3.29 -22.22 -8.51
N GLY A 104 4.48 -22.39 -9.09
CA GLY A 104 5.75 -22.25 -8.36
C GLY A 104 5.93 -23.25 -7.22
N SER A 105 5.30 -24.43 -7.29
CA SER A 105 5.47 -25.49 -6.28
C SER A 105 6.91 -26.02 -6.20
N ASP A 106 7.68 -25.79 -7.25
CA ASP A 106 9.10 -26.11 -7.39
C ASP A 106 10.03 -24.97 -6.93
N LYS A 107 9.48 -23.83 -6.52
CA LYS A 107 10.25 -22.66 -6.04
C LYS A 107 10.28 -22.61 -4.50
N LEU A 108 11.23 -21.84 -3.95
CA LEU A 108 11.39 -21.68 -2.51
C LEU A 108 10.10 -21.21 -1.82
N TRP A 109 9.46 -20.17 -2.38
CA TRP A 109 8.17 -19.66 -1.92
C TRP A 109 7.00 -20.42 -2.55
N SER A 110 7.01 -21.75 -2.41
CA SER A 110 5.85 -22.59 -2.69
C SER A 110 4.71 -22.29 -1.72
N ASP A 111 3.51 -22.74 -2.04
CA ASP A 111 2.34 -22.58 -1.18
C ASP A 111 2.55 -23.20 0.21
N ASP A 112 3.06 -24.44 0.27
CA ASP A 112 3.36 -25.14 1.52
C ASP A 112 4.44 -24.41 2.36
N PHE A 113 5.50 -23.92 1.71
CA PHE A 113 6.54 -23.17 2.41
C PHE A 113 6.00 -21.84 2.98
N MET A 114 5.18 -21.11 2.21
CA MET A 114 4.53 -19.88 2.68
C MET A 114 3.68 -20.16 3.93
N HIS A 115 2.83 -21.19 3.92
CA HIS A 115 1.99 -21.50 5.08
C HIS A 115 2.82 -21.89 6.31
N LYS A 116 3.91 -22.65 6.15
CA LYS A 116 4.85 -22.97 7.22
C LYS A 116 5.55 -21.73 7.77
N HIS A 117 5.97 -20.83 6.89
CA HIS A 117 6.60 -19.57 7.27
C HIS A 117 5.65 -18.67 8.05
N LEU A 118 4.42 -18.49 7.55
CA LEU A 118 3.38 -17.75 8.27
C LEU A 118 3.12 -18.37 9.64
N ALA A 119 2.93 -19.70 9.72
CA ALA A 119 2.71 -20.38 11.00
C ALA A 119 3.87 -20.19 11.99
N LEU A 120 5.11 -20.08 11.50
CA LEU A 120 6.27 -19.73 12.33
C LEU A 120 6.18 -18.28 12.82
N LEU A 121 5.92 -17.31 11.94
CA LEU A 121 5.78 -15.90 12.32
C LEU A 121 4.74 -15.69 13.42
N PHE A 122 3.55 -16.29 13.27
CA PHE A 122 2.47 -16.20 14.27
C PHE A 122 2.81 -16.84 15.63
N ARG A 123 3.82 -17.72 15.68
CA ARG A 123 4.27 -18.36 16.93
C ARG A 123 5.44 -17.64 17.58
N SER A 124 6.20 -16.86 16.81
CA SER A 124 7.51 -16.37 17.21
C SER A 124 7.56 -14.86 17.47
N ILE A 125 6.61 -14.09 16.96
CA ILE A 125 6.65 -12.63 17.01
C ILE A 125 5.31 -12.12 17.55
N ASP A 126 5.37 -11.02 18.29
CA ASP A 126 4.18 -10.24 18.63
C ASP A 126 3.46 -9.79 17.35
N ASN A 127 2.19 -10.20 17.22
CA ASN A 127 1.40 -10.06 16.00
C ASN A 127 1.00 -8.62 15.70
N GLU A 128 1.31 -7.69 16.60
CA GLU A 128 1.09 -6.26 16.44
C GLU A 128 2.41 -5.48 16.20
N SER A 129 3.56 -6.16 16.16
CA SER A 129 4.83 -5.47 15.90
C SER A 129 4.97 -5.07 14.42
N PRO A 130 5.56 -3.90 14.10
CA PRO A 130 5.86 -3.51 12.71
C PRO A 130 6.67 -4.57 11.95
N GLY A 131 7.64 -5.20 12.62
CA GLY A 131 8.45 -6.26 12.04
C GLY A 131 7.64 -7.51 11.67
N PHE A 132 6.63 -7.88 12.47
CA PHE A 132 5.70 -8.96 12.13
C PHE A 132 4.88 -8.62 10.89
N ILE A 133 4.30 -7.42 10.86
CA ILE A 133 3.46 -6.97 9.73
C ILE A 133 4.25 -7.00 8.42
N MET A 134 5.48 -6.49 8.43
CA MET A 134 6.37 -6.52 7.26
C MET A 134 6.71 -7.96 6.86
N ALA A 135 7.12 -8.82 7.81
CA ALA A 135 7.48 -10.20 7.49
C ALA A 135 6.31 -11.02 6.91
N VAL A 136 5.09 -10.79 7.39
CA VAL A 136 3.88 -11.39 6.81
C VAL A 136 3.63 -10.85 5.40
N THR A 137 3.76 -9.54 5.21
CA THR A 137 3.59 -8.89 3.90
C THR A 137 4.60 -9.44 2.89
N ASP A 138 5.87 -9.54 3.27
CA ASP A 138 6.95 -10.13 2.47
C ASP A 138 6.64 -11.57 2.05
N ALA A 139 6.10 -12.39 2.94
CA ALA A 139 5.74 -13.77 2.62
C ALA A 139 4.72 -13.85 1.47
N PHE A 140 3.73 -12.95 1.44
CA PHE A 140 2.76 -12.87 0.35
C PHE A 140 3.37 -12.33 -0.94
N ILE A 141 4.18 -11.28 -0.86
CA ILE A 141 4.89 -10.70 -2.00
C ILE A 141 5.78 -11.77 -2.65
N PHE A 142 6.64 -12.43 -1.85
CA PHE A 142 7.52 -13.48 -2.32
C PHE A 142 6.76 -14.69 -2.89
N ARG A 143 5.64 -15.07 -2.28
CA ARG A 143 4.76 -16.09 -2.87
C ARG A 143 4.24 -15.66 -4.24
N ALA A 144 3.76 -14.43 -4.38
CA ALA A 144 3.29 -13.91 -5.67
C ALA A 144 4.41 -13.93 -6.74
N THR A 145 5.66 -13.64 -6.37
CA THR A 145 6.81 -13.75 -7.30
C THR A 145 7.03 -15.18 -7.79
N ALA A 146 6.85 -16.16 -6.91
CA ALA A 146 7.02 -17.57 -7.26
C ALA A 146 5.94 -18.03 -8.25
N MET A 147 4.79 -17.37 -8.28
CA MET A 147 3.67 -17.70 -9.16
C MET A 147 3.78 -17.08 -10.57
N LEU A 148 4.77 -16.21 -10.81
CA LEU A 148 4.93 -15.57 -12.12
C LEU A 148 5.32 -16.56 -13.24
N PRO A 149 4.87 -16.31 -14.48
CA PRO A 149 5.32 -17.06 -15.65
C PRO A 149 6.83 -16.87 -15.88
N PRO A 150 7.53 -17.84 -16.50
CA PRO A 150 8.96 -17.72 -16.81
C PRO A 150 9.33 -16.53 -17.72
N SER A 151 8.37 -15.99 -18.46
CA SER A 151 8.57 -14.81 -19.33
C SER A 151 8.57 -13.48 -18.58
N HIS A 152 8.32 -13.50 -17.28
CA HIS A 152 8.21 -12.33 -16.42
C HIS A 152 9.26 -12.41 -15.31
N GLU A 153 9.80 -11.26 -14.95
CA GLU A 153 10.65 -11.10 -13.78
C GLU A 153 10.05 -10.05 -12.86
N PHE A 154 10.31 -10.23 -11.57
CA PHE A 154 9.76 -9.45 -10.50
C PHE A 154 10.87 -8.63 -9.85
N VAL A 155 10.59 -7.36 -9.58
CA VAL A 155 11.43 -6.53 -8.72
C VAL A 155 10.58 -6.00 -7.58
N LEU A 156 11.07 -6.21 -6.36
CA LEU A 156 10.58 -5.54 -5.19
C LEU A 156 11.39 -4.27 -4.99
N VAL A 157 10.76 -3.11 -5.07
CA VAL A 157 11.36 -1.84 -4.67
C VAL A 157 10.79 -1.49 -3.30
N PRO A 158 11.53 -1.76 -2.20
CA PRO A 158 11.19 -1.17 -0.92
C PRO A 158 11.36 0.34 -1.05
N GLU A 159 10.31 1.11 -0.76
CA GLU A 159 10.43 2.56 -0.77
C GLU A 159 11.24 2.96 0.47
N ASP A 160 12.52 3.29 0.23
CA ASP A 160 13.47 3.61 1.30
C ASP A 160 12.95 4.82 2.09
N ARG A 161 12.66 4.58 3.38
CA ARG A 161 12.23 5.63 4.31
C ARG A 161 13.40 6.42 4.89
N SER A 162 14.63 5.99 4.60
CA SER A 162 15.84 6.72 4.95
C SER A 162 16.26 7.59 3.78
N GLY A 163 16.30 8.91 3.97
CA GLY A 163 17.18 9.75 3.15
C GLY A 163 18.63 9.24 3.23
N PRO A 164 19.53 9.69 2.34
CA PRO A 164 20.90 9.19 2.26
C PRO A 164 21.62 9.43 3.59
N SER A 165 21.61 8.39 4.43
CA SER A 165 22.31 8.31 5.71
C SER A 165 23.48 7.37 5.47
N ASP A 166 24.65 7.73 5.99
CA ASP A 166 25.94 7.08 5.75
C ASP A 166 25.87 5.54 5.60
N PRO A 167 26.62 4.94 4.66
CA PRO A 167 26.54 3.51 4.29
C PRO A 167 27.04 2.53 5.38
N CYS A 168 27.20 2.98 6.62
CA CYS A 168 27.83 2.22 7.69
C CYS A 168 26.96 2.04 8.94
N GLU A 169 25.76 2.63 9.00
CA GLU A 169 24.83 2.38 10.11
C GLU A 169 23.80 1.33 9.71
N VAL A 170 23.79 0.22 10.45
CA VAL A 170 22.71 -0.78 10.43
C VAL A 170 21.38 -0.01 10.52
N PRO A 171 20.36 -0.29 9.67
CA PRO A 171 19.10 0.44 9.68
C PRO A 171 18.47 0.34 11.06
N GLN A 172 18.70 1.35 11.90
CA GLN A 172 17.97 1.51 13.14
C GLN A 172 16.63 2.11 12.73
N MET A 173 15.62 1.25 12.61
CA MET A 173 14.23 1.69 12.56
C MET A 173 13.91 2.40 13.88
N GLY A 174 14.27 3.68 13.95
CA GLY A 174 13.90 4.55 15.06
C GLY A 174 12.40 4.87 15.02
N PRO A 175 11.79 5.25 16.16
CA PRO A 175 10.35 5.59 16.26
C PRO A 175 9.89 6.83 15.45
N GLY A 176 10.73 7.40 14.58
CA GLY A 176 10.46 8.64 13.84
C GLY A 176 10.74 8.54 12.34
N THR A 177 10.58 7.34 11.77
CA THR A 177 10.84 7.10 10.34
C THR A 177 9.72 7.70 9.49
N LYS A 178 10.05 8.64 8.59
CA LYS A 178 9.09 9.35 7.72
C LYS A 178 8.23 8.36 6.91
N PRO A 179 6.90 8.46 6.92
CA PRO A 179 6.08 7.61 6.08
C PRO A 179 6.05 8.13 4.64
N GLY A 180 6.84 7.51 3.77
CA GLY A 180 6.29 7.15 2.46
C GLY A 180 5.14 6.19 2.72
N VAL A 181 3.95 6.51 2.20
CA VAL A 181 2.73 5.76 2.52
C VAL A 181 2.66 4.45 1.74
N ILE A 182 3.36 4.37 0.61
CA ILE A 182 3.63 3.11 -0.07
C ILE A 182 4.95 2.57 0.45
N ASP A 183 4.93 1.36 0.99
CA ASP A 183 6.08 0.65 1.53
C ASP A 183 6.79 -0.18 0.46
N TYR A 184 6.00 -0.75 -0.47
CA TYR A 184 6.52 -1.57 -1.55
C TYR A 184 5.93 -1.15 -2.88
N THR A 185 6.81 -0.95 -3.85
CA THR A 185 6.43 -0.96 -5.27
C THR A 185 6.88 -2.28 -5.88
N VAL A 186 5.91 -3.06 -6.34
CA VAL A 186 6.13 -4.35 -6.97
C VAL A 186 6.09 -4.17 -8.49
N ILE A 187 7.22 -4.35 -9.17
CA ILE A 187 7.35 -4.16 -10.61
C ILE A 187 7.45 -5.51 -11.30
N VAL A 188 6.69 -5.69 -12.38
CA VAL A 188 6.82 -6.82 -13.29
C VAL A 188 7.18 -6.33 -14.67
N ALA A 189 8.21 -6.94 -15.26
CA ALA A 189 8.62 -6.69 -16.63
C ALA A 189 9.27 -7.93 -17.26
N SER A 190 9.73 -7.81 -18.51
CA SER A 190 10.54 -8.87 -19.11
C SER A 190 11.89 -9.01 -18.39
N PRO A 191 12.47 -10.22 -18.31
CA PRO A 191 13.77 -10.42 -17.65
C PRO A 191 14.89 -9.53 -18.20
N SER A 192 14.91 -9.34 -19.52
CA SER A 192 15.89 -8.46 -20.18
C SER A 192 15.78 -6.99 -19.77
N HIS A 193 14.58 -6.56 -19.34
CA HIS A 193 14.34 -5.20 -18.88
C HIS A 193 14.70 -5.06 -17.40
N ILE A 194 14.32 -6.02 -16.56
CA ILE A 194 14.71 -6.04 -15.14
C ILE A 194 16.23 -6.05 -14.97
N THR A 195 16.94 -6.85 -15.77
CA THR A 195 18.41 -6.87 -15.74
C THR A 195 18.99 -5.47 -16.01
N LYS A 196 18.40 -4.68 -16.91
CA LYS A 196 18.84 -3.30 -17.17
C LYS A 196 18.55 -2.38 -15.99
N LEU A 197 17.34 -2.46 -15.43
CA LEU A 197 16.95 -1.68 -14.25
C LEU A 197 17.89 -1.90 -13.06
N GLN A 198 18.34 -3.15 -12.86
CA GLN A 198 19.28 -3.54 -11.81
C GLN A 198 20.71 -3.02 -12.03
N VAL A 199 21.14 -2.90 -13.28
CA VAL A 199 22.52 -2.50 -13.63
C VAL A 199 22.67 -0.98 -13.64
N ASP A 200 21.64 -0.25 -14.09
CA ASP A 200 21.77 1.17 -14.43
C ASP A 200 21.41 2.15 -13.29
N THR A 201 20.85 1.68 -12.15
CA THR A 201 20.26 2.61 -11.17
C THR A 201 20.39 2.20 -9.71
N TYR A 202 20.82 3.15 -8.87
CA TYR A 202 20.28 3.27 -7.51
C TYR A 202 18.79 3.55 -7.65
N TRP A 203 17.93 2.69 -7.10
CA TRP A 203 16.51 2.49 -7.40
C TRP A 203 15.55 3.70 -7.41
N GLN A 204 16.00 4.92 -7.10
CA GLN A 204 15.11 6.04 -6.80
C GLN A 204 14.69 7.01 -7.94
N PRO A 205 15.13 6.91 -9.21
CA PRO A 205 14.46 7.63 -10.30
C PRO A 205 13.74 6.73 -11.32
N ILE A 206 13.60 5.42 -11.06
CA ILE A 206 13.21 4.43 -12.11
C ILE A 206 11.77 4.56 -12.62
N LEU A 207 10.89 5.29 -11.94
CA LEU A 207 9.46 5.35 -12.29
C LEU A 207 9.08 6.66 -12.97
N ASP A 208 9.86 7.04 -13.98
CA ASP A 208 9.43 8.05 -14.94
C ASP A 208 8.53 7.43 -16.04
N LYS A 209 7.92 8.31 -16.83
CA LYS A 209 6.99 7.90 -17.89
C LYS A 209 7.64 6.99 -18.95
N SER A 210 8.92 7.17 -19.23
CA SER A 210 9.63 6.43 -20.28
C SER A 210 9.90 4.98 -19.87
N GLU A 211 10.17 4.74 -18.59
CA GLU A 211 10.27 3.40 -18.02
C GLU A 211 8.89 2.78 -17.80
N GLY A 212 7.90 3.60 -17.43
CA GLY A 212 6.50 3.20 -17.33
C GLY A 212 6.00 2.46 -18.58
N GLU A 213 6.37 2.91 -19.79
CA GLU A 213 5.98 2.26 -21.06
C GLU A 213 6.59 0.86 -21.26
N LYS A 214 7.70 0.53 -20.58
CA LYS A 214 8.46 -0.72 -20.78
C LYS A 214 8.12 -1.80 -19.75
N ILE A 215 7.55 -1.41 -18.61
CA ILE A 215 7.10 -2.33 -17.57
C ILE A 215 5.69 -2.86 -17.85
N ILE A 216 5.46 -4.11 -17.45
CA ILE A 216 4.20 -4.85 -17.68
C ILE A 216 3.18 -4.47 -16.59
N GLY A 217 3.62 -4.34 -15.35
CA GLY A 217 2.78 -3.91 -14.23
C GLY A 217 3.60 -3.28 -13.11
N ALA A 218 2.98 -2.36 -12.36
CA ALA A 218 3.45 -1.90 -11.07
C ALA A 218 2.31 -1.91 -10.06
N PHE A 219 2.51 -2.61 -8.96
CA PHE A 219 1.54 -2.77 -7.88
C PHE A 219 2.05 -2.12 -6.61
N PHE A 220 1.23 -1.23 -6.03
CA PHE A 220 1.63 -0.43 -4.87
C PHE A 220 1.07 -1.02 -3.59
N ILE A 221 1.91 -1.28 -2.60
CA ILE A 221 1.50 -1.84 -1.31
C ILE A 221 1.86 -0.86 -0.22
N ALA A 222 0.83 -0.45 0.52
CA ALA A 222 0.95 0.31 1.76
C ALA A 222 0.79 -0.62 2.96
N VAL A 223 1.67 -0.49 3.93
CA VAL A 223 1.58 -1.19 5.21
C VAL A 223 0.97 -0.25 6.24
N ALA A 224 -0.12 -0.70 6.86
CA ALA A 224 -0.80 0.06 7.87
C ALA A 224 0.08 0.27 9.10
N ASN A 225 0.02 1.46 9.69
CA ASN A 225 0.75 1.75 10.92
C ASN A 225 0.26 0.83 12.04
N ALA A 226 1.16 -0.02 12.54
CA ALA A 226 0.89 -0.99 13.59
C ALA A 226 0.39 -0.35 14.90
N ASN A 227 0.79 0.91 15.15
CA ASN A 227 0.44 1.65 16.36
C ASN A 227 -0.88 2.43 16.22
N ALA A 228 -1.46 2.49 15.02
CA ALA A 228 -2.68 3.25 14.81
C ALA A 228 -3.90 2.42 15.26
N PRO A 229 -4.90 3.03 15.92
CA PRO A 229 -6.11 2.34 16.35
C PRO A 229 -6.77 1.59 15.17
N LEU A 230 -7.48 0.48 15.40
CA LEU A 230 -8.14 -0.30 14.32
C LEU A 230 -9.04 0.54 13.39
N ALA A 231 -9.54 1.70 13.84
CA ALA A 231 -10.30 2.64 13.03
C ALA A 231 -9.47 3.33 11.91
N SER A 232 -8.15 3.22 11.94
CA SER A 232 -7.19 3.99 11.14
C SER A 232 -6.94 3.49 9.71
N LEU A 233 -7.36 2.26 9.35
CA LEU A 233 -7.22 1.77 7.98
C LEU A 233 -7.99 2.66 6.99
N GLY A 234 -9.15 3.17 7.41
CA GLY A 234 -9.91 4.15 6.64
C GLY A 234 -9.19 5.49 6.50
N ASP A 235 -8.53 5.96 7.56
CA ASP A 235 -7.79 7.22 7.55
C ASP A 235 -6.54 7.16 6.66
N GLN A 236 -5.86 6.01 6.66
CA GLN A 236 -4.69 5.76 5.81
C GLN A 236 -5.06 5.56 4.34
N LEU A 237 -6.26 5.03 4.05
CA LEU A 237 -6.71 4.76 2.70
C LEU A 237 -6.65 6.01 1.81
N ASN A 238 -7.05 7.18 2.32
CA ASN A 238 -7.02 8.41 1.55
C ASN A 238 -5.60 8.78 1.12
N THR A 239 -4.64 8.65 2.03
CA THR A 239 -3.23 8.93 1.75
C THR A 239 -2.64 7.92 0.77
N VAL A 240 -2.99 6.63 0.91
CA VAL A 240 -2.57 5.56 -0.03
C VAL A 240 -3.08 5.87 -1.44
N VAL A 241 -4.36 6.25 -1.57
CA VAL A 241 -4.99 6.60 -2.84
C VAL A 241 -4.31 7.82 -3.47
N LEU A 242 -3.98 8.85 -2.69
CA LEU A 242 -3.24 10.02 -3.19
C LEU A 242 -1.87 9.63 -3.75
N GLU A 243 -1.10 8.86 -3.00
CA GLU A 243 0.23 8.42 -3.41
C GLU A 243 0.16 7.51 -4.65
N MET A 244 -0.78 6.56 -4.68
CA MET A 244 -1.03 5.73 -5.87
C MET A 244 -1.34 6.57 -7.11
N SER A 245 -2.16 7.62 -6.97
CA SER A 245 -2.48 8.54 -8.06
C SER A 245 -1.24 9.30 -8.54
N ALA A 246 -0.41 9.80 -7.61
CA ALA A 246 0.83 10.48 -7.95
C ALA A 246 1.80 9.55 -8.70
N ARG A 247 1.98 8.31 -8.24
CA ARG A 247 2.83 7.30 -8.89
C ARG A 247 2.29 6.87 -10.25
N ALA A 248 0.96 6.73 -10.39
CA ALA A 248 0.34 6.46 -11.68
C ALA A 248 0.63 7.57 -12.70
N LYS A 249 0.50 8.84 -12.27
CA LYS A 249 0.82 10.01 -13.12
C LYS A 249 2.30 10.06 -13.50
N SER A 250 3.21 9.77 -12.56
CA SER A 250 4.66 9.76 -12.86
C SER A 250 5.02 8.69 -13.88
N LEU A 251 4.37 7.52 -13.80
CA LEU A 251 4.50 6.42 -14.74
C LEU A 251 3.74 6.63 -16.07
N GLY A 252 2.92 7.67 -16.17
CA GLY A 252 2.04 7.90 -17.32
C GLY A 252 1.00 6.79 -17.52
N LYS A 253 0.51 6.20 -16.43
CA LYS A 253 -0.48 5.11 -16.46
C LYS A 253 -1.86 5.64 -16.07
N SER A 254 -2.86 5.27 -16.87
CA SER A 254 -4.27 5.61 -16.61
C SER A 254 -4.97 4.62 -15.68
N HIS A 255 -4.38 3.45 -15.43
CA HIS A 255 -4.93 2.44 -14.54
C HIS A 255 -3.81 1.96 -13.63
N VAL A 256 -4.08 1.84 -12.34
CA VAL A 256 -3.16 1.24 -11.37
C VAL A 256 -3.93 0.41 -10.35
N ARG A 257 -3.23 -0.55 -9.74
CA ARG A 257 -3.74 -1.37 -8.65
C ARG A 257 -2.79 -1.34 -7.48
N GLY A 258 -3.33 -1.57 -6.30
CA GLY A 258 -2.55 -1.61 -5.07
C GLY A 258 -3.28 -2.32 -3.94
N ALA A 259 -2.66 -2.31 -2.78
CA ALA A 259 -3.26 -2.82 -1.55
C ALA A 259 -2.82 -2.00 -0.34
N LEU A 260 -3.71 -1.93 0.65
CA LEU A 260 -3.41 -1.50 2.01
C LEU A 260 -3.49 -2.73 2.92
N THR A 261 -2.45 -2.98 3.73
CA THR A 261 -2.39 -4.18 4.55
C THR A 261 -1.86 -3.95 5.97
N SER A 262 -2.44 -4.62 6.95
CA SER A 262 -1.88 -4.77 8.30
C SER A 262 -1.12 -6.10 8.45
N GLY A 263 -0.68 -6.70 7.35
CA GLY A 263 -0.09 -8.04 7.28
C GLY A 263 -1.18 -9.12 7.25
N THR A 264 -2.08 -9.11 8.22
CA THR A 264 -3.16 -10.13 8.37
C THR A 264 -4.48 -9.75 7.72
N ARG A 265 -4.67 -8.47 7.42
CA ARG A 265 -5.82 -7.92 6.70
C ARG A 265 -5.36 -7.21 5.45
N TRP A 266 -6.11 -7.37 4.38
CA TRP A 266 -5.78 -6.81 3.06
C TRP A 266 -7.00 -6.14 2.45
N SER A 267 -6.85 -4.88 2.07
CA SER A 267 -7.81 -4.12 1.28
C SER A 267 -7.20 -3.85 -0.09
N PHE A 268 -7.80 -4.39 -1.13
CA PHE A 268 -7.34 -4.22 -2.50
C PHE A 268 -7.93 -2.95 -3.12
N ILE A 269 -7.13 -2.23 -3.88
CA ILE A 269 -7.47 -0.93 -4.46
C ILE A 269 -7.28 -1.00 -5.97
N ALA A 270 -8.30 -0.61 -6.72
CA ALA A 270 -8.22 -0.37 -8.16
C ALA A 270 -8.49 1.11 -8.43
N MET A 271 -7.70 1.73 -9.31
CA MET A 271 -7.80 3.15 -9.63
C MET A 271 -7.71 3.39 -11.12
N ASP A 272 -8.62 4.24 -11.61
CA ASP A 272 -8.63 4.77 -12.95
C ASP A 272 -8.39 6.29 -12.92
N LEU A 273 -7.39 6.75 -13.65
CA LEU A 273 -7.09 8.15 -13.89
C LEU A 273 -7.69 8.57 -15.23
N ASP A 274 -8.28 9.76 -15.27
CA ASP A 274 -8.74 10.36 -16.52
C ASP A 274 -7.55 10.57 -17.48
N PRO A 275 -7.73 10.46 -18.82
CA PRO A 275 -6.64 10.67 -19.78
C PRO A 275 -5.94 12.02 -19.68
N ASN A 276 -6.60 13.04 -19.12
CA ASN A 276 -6.00 14.35 -18.89
C ASN A 276 -5.25 14.44 -17.54
N ASN A 277 -5.23 13.36 -16.75
CA ASN A 277 -4.66 13.28 -15.41
C ASN A 277 -5.25 14.29 -14.40
N VAL A 278 -6.46 14.77 -14.69
CA VAL A 278 -7.15 15.81 -13.90
C VAL A 278 -7.97 15.18 -12.78
N ASP A 279 -8.67 14.10 -13.09
CA ASP A 279 -9.58 13.40 -12.18
C ASP A 279 -9.12 11.96 -11.99
N ALA A 280 -9.48 11.36 -10.86
CA ALA A 280 -9.33 9.93 -10.67
C ALA A 280 -10.54 9.32 -9.96
N LYS A 281 -10.78 8.04 -10.23
CA LYS A 281 -11.78 7.22 -9.58
C LYS A 281 -11.11 6.02 -8.96
N TYR A 282 -11.55 5.62 -7.78
CA TYR A 282 -11.05 4.40 -7.17
C TYR A 282 -12.15 3.55 -6.56
N TRP A 283 -11.86 2.26 -6.47
CA TRP A 283 -12.65 1.27 -5.75
C TRP A 283 -11.74 0.58 -4.75
N VAL A 284 -12.34 0.18 -3.63
CA VAL A 284 -11.63 -0.55 -2.56
C VAL A 284 -12.46 -1.77 -2.17
N SER A 285 -11.78 -2.88 -1.90
CA SER A 285 -12.44 -4.09 -1.43
C SER A 285 -12.85 -3.98 0.03
N GLU A 286 -13.77 -4.85 0.45
CA GLU A 286 -13.83 -5.20 1.87
C GLU A 286 -12.51 -5.86 2.30
N GLU A 287 -12.21 -5.76 3.59
CA GLU A 287 -11.01 -6.36 4.17
C GLU A 287 -11.06 -7.89 4.06
N ILE A 288 -10.02 -8.45 3.46
CA ILE A 288 -9.76 -9.89 3.47
C ILE A 288 -8.83 -10.18 4.66
N GLU A 289 -9.43 -10.60 5.76
CA GLU A 289 -8.72 -11.09 6.95
C GLU A 289 -8.47 -12.59 6.85
N PHE A 290 -7.24 -13.01 7.15
CA PHE A 290 -6.92 -14.40 7.50
C PHE A 290 -6.41 -14.44 8.94
N ARG A 291 -6.69 -15.54 9.64
CA ARG A 291 -6.40 -15.67 11.08
C ARG A 291 -5.32 -16.70 11.32
N ALA A 292 -4.53 -16.44 12.36
CA ALA A 292 -3.55 -17.38 12.87
C ALA A 292 -4.22 -18.73 13.19
N PRO A 293 -3.50 -19.84 13.01
CA PRO A 293 -3.94 -21.14 13.51
C PRO A 293 -4.08 -21.08 15.03
N ILE A 294 -5.11 -21.69 15.59
CA ILE A 294 -5.32 -21.74 17.04
C ILE A 294 -4.14 -22.47 17.69
N VAL A 295 -3.42 -21.78 18.58
CA VAL A 295 -2.28 -22.33 19.33
C VAL A 295 -2.76 -23.52 20.17
N GLY A 296 -2.16 -24.69 19.94
CA GLY A 296 -2.48 -25.94 20.67
C GLY A 296 -3.07 -27.07 19.82
N SER A 297 -3.46 -26.79 18.56
CA SER A 297 -3.76 -27.85 17.60
C SER A 297 -2.45 -28.40 17.00
N PRO A 298 -2.23 -29.73 16.99
CA PRO A 298 -1.09 -30.32 16.30
C PRO A 298 -1.15 -30.07 14.79
N ASP A 299 -2.35 -29.89 14.24
CA ASP A 299 -2.58 -29.53 12.85
C ASP A 299 -2.86 -28.02 12.74
N VAL A 300 -1.98 -27.34 12.01
CA VAL A 300 -2.14 -25.95 11.58
C VAL A 300 -3.22 -25.93 10.49
N SER A 301 -4.49 -25.98 10.89
CA SER A 301 -5.59 -25.78 9.95
C SER A 301 -5.92 -24.30 9.86
N TRP A 302 -5.56 -23.70 8.73
CA TRP A 302 -6.10 -22.40 8.34
C TRP A 302 -7.59 -22.61 8.04
N THR A 303 -8.47 -21.77 8.59
CA THR A 303 -9.90 -21.90 8.33
C THR A 303 -10.21 -21.65 6.85
N SER A 304 -11.03 -22.51 6.25
CA SER A 304 -11.22 -22.62 4.79
C SER A 304 -11.85 -21.40 4.11
N GLU A 305 -12.51 -20.50 4.83
CA GLU A 305 -13.25 -19.38 4.21
C GLU A 305 -12.34 -18.25 3.70
N ARG A 306 -11.15 -18.03 4.28
CA ARG A 306 -10.21 -16.96 3.88
C ARG A 306 -8.77 -17.37 4.14
N GLU A 307 -8.28 -18.26 3.29
CA GLU A 307 -6.94 -18.84 3.38
C GLU A 307 -5.87 -17.91 2.81
N PRO A 308 -4.63 -17.89 3.34
CA PRO A 308 -3.50 -17.15 2.76
C PRO A 308 -3.33 -17.35 1.25
N SER A 309 -3.59 -18.56 0.75
CA SER A 309 -3.61 -18.90 -0.68
C SER A 309 -4.43 -17.92 -1.55
N LEU A 310 -5.55 -17.41 -1.04
CA LEU A 310 -6.41 -16.47 -1.78
C LEU A 310 -5.71 -15.13 -2.01
N ILE A 311 -5.11 -14.55 -0.95
CA ILE A 311 -4.41 -13.26 -1.03
C ILE A 311 -3.23 -13.36 -1.99
N ALA A 312 -2.43 -14.43 -1.88
CA ALA A 312 -1.32 -14.69 -2.79
C ALA A 312 -1.78 -14.82 -4.26
N ALA A 313 -2.93 -15.48 -4.50
CA ALA A 313 -3.49 -15.63 -5.84
C ALA A 313 -3.94 -14.30 -6.43
N ILE A 314 -4.65 -13.46 -5.64
CA ILE A 314 -5.05 -12.11 -6.04
C ILE A 314 -3.80 -11.30 -6.37
N LEU A 315 -2.81 -11.25 -5.48
CA LEU A 315 -1.57 -10.50 -5.69
C LEU A 315 -0.84 -10.93 -6.97
N SER A 316 -0.66 -12.24 -7.16
CA SER A 316 0.03 -12.75 -8.35
C SER A 316 -0.63 -12.31 -9.66
N THR A 317 -1.96 -12.22 -9.68
CA THR A 317 -2.74 -11.80 -10.84
C THR A 317 -2.70 -10.28 -11.00
N TRP A 318 -3.00 -9.57 -9.92
CA TRP A 318 -3.17 -8.11 -9.93
C TRP A 318 -1.87 -7.39 -10.22
N VAL A 319 -0.73 -7.92 -9.75
CA VAL A 319 0.60 -7.41 -10.08
C VAL A 319 0.84 -7.40 -11.60
N GLN A 320 0.50 -8.49 -12.29
CA GLN A 320 0.70 -8.60 -13.74
C GLN A 320 -0.27 -7.72 -14.53
N ARG A 321 -1.46 -7.47 -13.99
CA ARG A 321 -2.56 -6.75 -14.64
C ARG A 321 -2.76 -5.35 -14.08
N SER A 322 -1.76 -4.81 -13.38
CA SER A 322 -1.92 -3.57 -12.61
C SER A 322 -2.28 -2.37 -13.48
N PHE A 323 -1.86 -2.36 -14.75
CA PHE A 323 -2.14 -1.27 -15.70
C PHE A 323 -3.33 -1.53 -16.63
N GLU A 324 -4.06 -2.63 -16.42
CA GLU A 324 -5.27 -2.91 -17.18
C GLU A 324 -6.48 -2.23 -16.53
N GLU A 325 -7.34 -1.63 -17.37
CA GLU A 325 -8.63 -1.06 -16.98
C GLU A 325 -9.44 -2.08 -16.16
N PHE A 326 -9.94 -1.64 -14.99
CA PHE A 326 -10.64 -2.52 -14.09
C PHE A 326 -12.16 -2.50 -14.35
N LYS A 327 -12.68 -3.55 -15.01
CA LYS A 327 -14.12 -3.77 -15.23
C LYS A 327 -14.68 -4.93 -14.40
N GLY A 328 -13.96 -5.30 -13.35
CA GLY A 328 -14.08 -6.61 -12.71
C GLY A 328 -13.18 -7.65 -13.36
N ASP A 329 -12.85 -8.68 -12.60
CA ASP A 329 -11.96 -9.77 -13.01
C ASP A 329 -12.38 -11.08 -12.34
N GLU A 330 -11.56 -12.12 -12.38
CA GLU A 330 -11.84 -13.41 -11.73
C GLU A 330 -11.99 -13.30 -10.20
N TRP A 331 -11.47 -12.25 -9.58
CA TRP A 331 -11.46 -12.07 -8.12
C TRP A 331 -12.56 -11.15 -7.64
N PHE A 332 -12.82 -10.05 -8.35
CA PHE A 332 -13.71 -8.98 -7.87
C PHE A 332 -14.70 -8.52 -8.94
N PHE A 333 -15.85 -8.01 -8.50
CA PHE A 333 -16.73 -7.18 -9.32
C PHE A 333 -16.91 -5.80 -8.67
N THR A 334 -17.14 -4.78 -9.50
CA THR A 334 -17.42 -3.43 -9.02
C THR A 334 -18.88 -3.28 -8.63
N ARG A 335 -19.14 -2.70 -7.46
CA ARG A 335 -20.47 -2.21 -7.06
C ARG A 335 -20.41 -0.70 -6.90
N THR A 336 -21.15 0.02 -7.74
CA THR A 336 -21.24 1.49 -7.75
C THR A 336 -22.33 1.98 -6.82
#